data_AF-A0A1B6FA02-F1
#
_entry.id   AF-A0A1B6FA02-F1
#
_cell.length_a   1.000
_cell.length_b   1.000
_cell.length_c   1.000
_cell.angle_alpha   90.00
_cell.angle_beta   90.00
_cell.angle_gamma   90.00
#
_symmetry.space_group_name_H-M   'P 1'
#
loop_
_entity.id
_entity.type
_entity.pdbx_description
1 polymer ?
#
loop_
_entity_poly.entity_id
_entity_poly.type
_entity_poly.pdbx_seq_one_letter_code
_entity_poly.pdbx_strand_id
1 'polypeptide(L)'
;EYRTEDENLRKLLKEFETKLKNNNSFDFKNLKMYLEEIQSDFNDLVDTKDKCMHKGQEICAKSRNENEIKEIESEQIDLNEQLDLLRDRLNDRKNEINEILMNVQKFFNLQENHLKCVREKEDFLAKPLNLSTLQQVKDCCYQYSLEMKSFQNATN
;
A
#
# COMPACT_ATOMS: atom_id res chain seq x y z
N GLU A 1 -28.57 22.61 13.70
CA GLU A 1 -27.67 21.53 14.16
C GLU A 1 -27.39 20.50 13.07
N TYR A 2 -28.39 19.81 12.49
CA TYR A 2 -28.17 18.87 11.38
C TYR A 2 -27.46 19.49 10.16
N ARG A 3 -27.91 20.65 9.68
CA ARG A 3 -27.28 21.36 8.54
C ARG A 3 -25.79 21.64 8.76
N THR A 4 -25.41 22.04 9.97
CA THR A 4 -24.01 22.29 10.33
C THR A 4 -23.19 21.00 10.32
N GLU A 5 -23.77 19.87 10.74
CA GLU A 5 -23.09 18.57 10.70
C GLU A 5 -22.97 18.01 9.28
N ASP A 6 -24.00 18.20 8.45
CA ASP A 6 -23.95 17.86 7.02
C ASP A 6 -22.86 18.67 6.30
N GLU A 7 -22.79 19.99 6.52
CA GLU A 7 -21.75 20.85 5.96
C GLU A 7 -20.34 20.43 6.41
N ASN A 8 -20.17 20.12 7.70
CA ASN A 8 -18.90 19.63 8.24
C ASN A 8 -18.50 18.29 7.61
N LEU A 9 -19.43 17.34 7.51
CA LEU A 9 -19.19 16.04 6.89
C LEU A 9 -18.81 16.18 5.41
N ARG A 10 -19.51 17.03 4.66
CA ARG A 10 -19.19 17.33 3.25
C ARG A 10 -17.82 17.96 3.07
N LYS A 11 -17.39 18.78 4.03
CA LYS A 11 -16.03 19.33 4.05
C LYS A 11 -14.99 18.21 4.28
N LEU A 12 -15.20 17.37 5.30
CA LEU A 12 -14.32 16.25 5.60
C LEU A 12 -14.23 15.25 4.44
N LEU A 13 -15.36 14.96 3.77
CA LEU A 13 -15.40 14.13 2.56
C LEU A 13 -14.48 14.67 1.45
N LYS A 14 -14.53 15.99 1.19
CA LYS A 14 -13.66 16.63 0.18
C LYS A 14 -12.19 16.62 0.58
N GLU A 15 -11.90 16.88 1.85
CA GLU A 15 -10.53 16.84 2.39
C GLU A 15 -9.94 15.43 2.26
N PHE A 16 -10.73 14.41 2.62
CA PHE A 16 -10.35 13.01 2.47
C PHE A 16 -10.11 12.63 1.00
N GLU A 17 -11.02 13.01 0.09
CA GLU A 17 -10.85 12.77 -1.34
C GLU A 17 -9.58 13.43 -1.88
N THR A 18 -9.27 14.64 -1.42
CA THR A 18 -8.04 15.35 -1.79
C THR A 18 -6.79 14.65 -1.26
N LYS A 19 -6.83 14.19 0.00
CA LYS A 19 -5.74 13.43 0.63
C LYS A 19 -5.49 12.10 -0.07
N LEU A 20 -6.55 11.42 -0.53
CA LEU A 20 -6.45 10.17 -1.28
C LEU A 20 -5.79 10.36 -2.65
N LYS A 21 -6.05 11.50 -3.31
CA LYS A 21 -5.47 11.89 -4.61
C LYS A 21 -4.01 12.38 -4.51
N ASN A 22 -3.65 13.10 -3.46
CA ASN A 22 -2.33 13.71 -3.32
C ASN A 22 -1.29 12.69 -2.81
N ASN A 23 -0.67 11.93 -3.73
CA ASN A 23 0.17 10.80 -3.33
C ASN A 23 1.52 10.66 -4.04
N ASN A 24 1.92 11.61 -4.87
CA ASN A 24 3.08 11.44 -5.74
C ASN A 24 4.45 11.59 -5.05
N SER A 25 4.54 11.59 -3.71
CA SER A 25 5.78 11.98 -3.00
C SER A 25 6.16 11.12 -1.80
N PHE A 26 5.52 9.98 -1.55
CA PHE A 26 5.83 9.19 -0.36
C PHE A 26 7.05 8.28 -0.56
N ASP A 27 8.02 8.41 0.34
CA ASP A 27 9.10 7.42 0.49
C ASP A 27 8.50 6.06 0.87
N PHE A 28 9.11 4.97 0.38
CA PHE A 28 8.70 3.59 0.62
C PHE A 28 8.45 3.30 2.11
N LYS A 29 9.31 3.84 2.98
CA LYS A 29 9.19 3.68 4.44
C LYS A 29 7.91 4.27 5.01
N ASN A 30 7.38 5.32 4.38
CA ASN A 30 6.22 6.06 4.86
C ASN A 30 4.91 5.57 4.21
N LEU A 31 4.96 4.77 3.14
CA LEU A 31 3.75 4.26 2.46
C LEU A 31 2.87 3.42 3.38
N LYS A 32 3.46 2.60 4.26
CA LYS A 32 2.70 1.79 5.21
C LYS A 32 2.01 2.65 6.27
N MET A 33 2.74 3.62 6.83
CA MET A 33 2.18 4.58 7.79
C MET A 33 1.06 5.41 7.17
N TYR A 34 1.25 5.85 5.92
CA TYR A 34 0.23 6.57 5.16
C TYR A 34 -1.04 5.73 4.99
N LEU A 35 -0.94 4.43 4.68
CA LEU A 35 -2.10 3.54 4.60
C LEU A 35 -2.84 3.40 5.94
N GLU A 36 -2.10 3.30 7.05
CA GLU A 36 -2.68 3.20 8.38
C GLU A 36 -3.40 4.51 8.77
N GLU A 37 -2.78 5.65 8.48
CA GLU A 37 -3.34 6.98 8.72
C GLU A 37 -4.62 7.20 7.91
N ILE A 38 -4.59 6.95 6.60
CA ILE A 38 -5.77 7.18 5.74
C ILE A 38 -6.90 6.19 6.02
N GLN A 39 -6.59 4.98 6.49
CA GLN A 39 -7.61 4.05 6.98
C GLN A 39 -8.25 4.55 8.28
N SER A 40 -7.45 5.13 9.19
CA SER A 40 -7.96 5.73 10.43
C SER A 40 -8.89 6.90 10.13
N ASP A 41 -8.45 7.83 9.28
CA ASP A 41 -9.25 8.99 8.87
C ASP A 41 -10.58 8.56 8.23
N PHE A 42 -10.57 7.48 7.44
CA PHE A 42 -11.79 6.95 6.84
C PHE A 42 -12.76 6.41 7.89
N ASN A 43 -12.27 5.76 8.95
CA ASN A 43 -13.13 5.28 10.04
C ASN A 43 -13.75 6.45 10.80
N ASP A 44 -12.98 7.51 11.08
CA ASP A 44 -13.49 8.72 11.71
C ASP A 44 -14.59 9.40 10.85
N LEU A 45 -14.45 9.33 9.53
CA LEU A 45 -15.44 9.81 8.58
C LEU A 45 -16.74 8.99 8.62
N VAL A 46 -16.64 7.67 8.72
CA VAL A 46 -17.78 6.75 8.90
C VAL A 46 -18.52 7.09 10.20
N ASP A 47 -17.80 7.23 11.31
CA ASP A 47 -18.40 7.58 12.61
C ASP A 47 -19.10 8.93 12.58
N THR A 48 -18.51 9.92 11.90
CA THR A 48 -19.11 11.25 11.73
C THR A 48 -20.37 11.19 10.87
N LYS A 49 -20.34 10.38 9.82
CA LYS A 49 -21.50 10.13 8.95
C LYS A 49 -22.62 9.44 9.71
N ASP A 50 -22.35 8.44 10.54
CA ASP A 50 -23.37 7.75 11.32
C ASP A 50 -24.04 8.70 12.35
N LYS A 51 -23.28 9.61 12.97
CA LYS A 51 -23.85 10.68 13.82
C LYS A 51 -24.75 11.62 13.03
N CYS A 52 -24.35 12.02 11.82
CA CYS A 52 -25.16 12.88 10.94
C CYS A 52 -26.47 12.17 10.54
N MET A 53 -26.38 10.88 10.17
CA MET A 53 -27.52 10.05 9.82
C MET A 53 -28.52 9.94 10.97
N HIS A 54 -28.03 9.67 12.18
CA HIS A 54 -28.88 9.58 13.36
C HIS A 54 -29.62 10.89 13.65
N LYS A 55 -28.92 12.03 13.58
CA LYS A 55 -29.54 13.36 13.75
C LYS A 55 -30.60 13.65 12.69
N GLY A 56 -30.36 13.30 11.43
CA GLY A 56 -31.36 13.50 10.37
C GLY A 56 -32.60 12.62 10.59
N GLN A 57 -32.42 11.37 11.02
CA GLN A 57 -33.54 10.48 11.39
C GLN A 57 -34.35 11.03 12.55
N GLU A 58 -33.70 11.57 13.60
CA GLU A 58 -34.39 12.20 14.72
C GLU A 58 -35.23 13.42 14.29
N ILE A 59 -34.74 14.21 13.34
CA ILE A 59 -35.48 15.35 12.78
C ILE A 59 -36.67 14.86 11.96
N CYS A 60 -36.47 13.90 11.06
CA CYS A 60 -37.55 13.33 10.27
C CYS A 60 -38.67 12.74 11.14
N ALA A 61 -38.31 12.05 12.23
CA ALA A 61 -39.28 11.48 13.17
C ALA A 61 -40.11 12.54 13.93
N LYS A 62 -39.60 13.77 14.07
CA LYS A 62 -40.25 14.86 14.80
C LYS A 62 -40.90 15.90 13.87
N SER A 63 -40.54 15.93 12.59
CA SER A 63 -41.06 16.90 11.63
C SER A 63 -42.46 16.50 11.13
N ARG A 64 -43.26 17.52 10.83
CA ARG A 64 -44.56 17.39 10.13
C ARG A 64 -44.49 17.93 8.70
N ASN A 65 -43.32 18.39 8.27
CA ASN A 65 -43.10 18.95 6.96
C ASN A 65 -42.54 17.86 6.03
N GLU A 66 -43.39 17.35 5.15
CA GLU A 66 -43.01 16.29 4.20
C GLU A 66 -41.87 16.71 3.24
N ASN A 67 -41.75 18.01 2.93
CA ASN A 67 -40.68 18.47 2.06
C ASN A 67 -39.33 18.43 2.78
N GLU A 68 -39.28 18.84 4.04
CA GLU A 68 -38.07 18.78 4.87
C GLU A 68 -37.61 17.33 5.06
N ILE A 69 -38.54 16.40 5.30
CA ILE A 69 -38.25 14.97 5.42
C ILE A 69 -37.61 14.45 4.13
N LYS A 70 -38.22 14.72 2.97
CA LYS A 70 -37.69 14.27 1.67
C LYS A 70 -36.32 14.85 1.34
N GLU A 71 -36.09 16.12 1.67
CA GLU A 71 -34.78 16.75 1.49
C GLU A 71 -33.70 16.05 2.33
N ILE A 72 -33.96 15.83 3.62
CA ILE A 72 -33.04 15.14 4.53
C ILE A 72 -32.78 13.70 4.04
N GLU A 73 -33.82 12.96 3.67
CA GLU A 73 -33.67 11.59 3.15
C GLU A 73 -32.82 11.55 1.88
N SER A 74 -33.04 12.49 0.94
CA SER A 74 -32.25 12.58 -0.29
C SER A 74 -30.79 12.91 0.00
N GLU A 75 -30.52 13.82 0.93
CA GLU A 75 -29.15 14.18 1.34
C GLU A 75 -28.45 13.01 2.02
N GLN A 76 -29.17 12.24 2.83
CA GLN A 76 -28.63 11.05 3.49
C GLN A 76 -28.27 9.96 2.47
N ILE A 77 -29.07 9.77 1.43
CA ILE A 77 -28.76 8.85 0.33
C ILE A 77 -27.49 9.31 -0.40
N ASP A 78 -27.41 10.59 -0.79
CA ASP A 78 -26.23 11.17 -1.45
C ASP A 78 -24.95 10.99 -0.62
N LEU A 79 -25.01 11.24 0.70
CA LEU A 79 -23.87 11.03 1.60
C LEU A 79 -23.45 9.55 1.70
N ASN A 80 -24.41 8.62 1.70
CA ASN A 80 -24.10 7.18 1.69
C ASN A 80 -23.34 6.80 0.41
N GLU A 81 -23.87 7.21 -0.74
CA GLU A 81 -23.27 6.91 -2.05
C GLU A 81 -21.86 7.49 -2.16
N GLN A 82 -21.64 8.75 -1.74
CA GLN A 82 -20.32 9.37 -1.75
C GLN A 82 -19.32 8.61 -0.86
N LEU A 83 -19.75 8.15 0.31
CA LEU A 83 -18.88 7.44 1.23
C LEU A 83 -18.55 6.02 0.74
N ASP A 84 -19.50 5.34 0.09
CA ASP A 84 -19.24 4.03 -0.54
C ASP A 84 -18.26 4.17 -1.72
N LEU A 85 -18.41 5.20 -2.56
CA LEU A 85 -17.44 5.51 -3.62
C LEU A 85 -16.03 5.77 -3.07
N LEU A 86 -15.92 6.47 -1.93
CA LEU A 86 -14.62 6.69 -1.28
C LEU A 86 -14.05 5.41 -0.67
N ARG A 87 -14.90 4.53 -0.13
CA ARG A 87 -14.47 3.22 0.37
C ARG A 87 -13.84 2.39 -0.74
N ASP A 88 -14.48 2.32 -1.90
CA ASP A 88 -13.97 1.57 -3.04
C ASP A 88 -12.62 2.13 -3.51
N ARG A 89 -12.52 3.46 -3.63
CA ARG A 89 -11.25 4.13 -3.98
C ARG A 89 -10.15 3.89 -2.95
N LEU A 90 -10.48 3.85 -1.66
CA LEU A 90 -9.54 3.51 -0.59
C LEU A 90 -9.05 2.06 -0.71
N ASN A 91 -9.95 1.12 -1.00
CA ASN A 91 -9.59 -0.29 -1.20
C ASN A 91 -8.69 -0.48 -2.42
N ASP A 92 -9.02 0.15 -3.55
CA ASP A 92 -8.19 0.13 -4.75
C ASP A 92 -6.80 0.67 -4.44
N ARG A 93 -6.74 1.81 -3.74
CA ARG A 93 -5.47 2.43 -3.37
C ARG A 93 -4.63 1.55 -2.43
N LYS A 94 -5.28 0.87 -1.49
CA LYS A 94 -4.64 -0.08 -0.59
C LYS A 94 -4.05 -1.26 -1.36
N ASN A 95 -4.77 -1.77 -2.35
CA ASN A 95 -4.29 -2.85 -3.20
C ASN A 95 -3.06 -2.42 -4.01
N GLU A 96 -3.11 -1.24 -4.64
CA GLU A 96 -1.96 -0.67 -5.38
C GLU A 96 -0.72 -0.54 -4.48
N ILE A 97 -0.86 0.05 -3.29
CA ILE A 97 0.27 0.24 -2.38
C ILE A 97 0.81 -1.11 -1.90
N ASN A 98 -0.05 -2.07 -1.57
CA ASN A 98 0.40 -3.41 -1.18
C ASN A 98 1.17 -4.10 -2.31
N GLU A 99 0.74 -3.96 -3.56
CA GLU A 99 1.45 -4.51 -4.71
C GLU A 99 2.84 -3.87 -4.86
N ILE A 100 2.93 -2.54 -4.74
CA ILE A 100 4.21 -1.82 -4.74
C ILE A 100 5.11 -2.34 -3.61
N LEU A 101 4.57 -2.49 -2.40
CA LEU A 101 5.32 -2.99 -1.24
C LEU A 101 5.89 -4.39 -1.51
N MET A 102 5.07 -5.29 -2.06
CA MET A 102 5.50 -6.64 -2.43
C MET A 102 6.59 -6.62 -3.50
N ASN A 103 6.46 -5.78 -4.53
CA ASN A 103 7.43 -5.71 -5.62
C ASN A 103 8.78 -5.14 -5.17
N VAL A 104 8.76 -4.12 -4.30
CA VAL A 104 9.99 -3.58 -3.71
C VAL A 104 10.66 -4.61 -2.81
N GLN A 105 9.91 -5.38 -2.01
CA GLN A 105 10.48 -6.45 -1.21
C GLN A 105 11.14 -7.54 -2.06
N LYS A 106 10.49 -7.94 -3.17
CA LYS A 106 11.09 -8.86 -4.15
C LYS A 106 12.40 -8.31 -4.72
N PHE A 107 12.42 -7.02 -5.04
CA PHE A 107 13.62 -6.36 -5.54
C PHE A 107 14.77 -6.39 -4.52
N PHE A 108 14.51 -6.06 -3.26
CA PHE A 108 15.54 -6.10 -2.22
C PHE A 108 16.09 -7.53 -2.00
N ASN A 109 15.21 -8.54 -2.01
CA ASN A 109 15.65 -9.94 -1.92
C ASN A 109 16.54 -10.34 -3.11
N LEU A 110 16.15 -9.96 -4.33
CA LEU A 110 16.94 -10.23 -5.53
C LEU A 110 18.31 -9.52 -5.45
N GLN A 111 18.31 -8.26 -5.02
CA GLN A 111 19.54 -7.49 -4.85
C GLN A 111 20.47 -8.13 -3.82
N GLU A 112 19.95 -8.54 -2.67
CA GLU A 112 20.72 -9.21 -1.62
C GLU A 112 21.33 -10.53 -2.13
N ASN A 113 20.52 -11.36 -2.80
CA ASN A 113 20.99 -12.61 -3.40
C ASN A 113 22.09 -12.37 -4.44
N HIS A 114 21.92 -11.36 -5.30
CA HIS A 114 22.90 -11.00 -6.31
C HIS A 114 24.20 -10.51 -5.68
N LEU A 115 24.13 -9.63 -4.67
CA LEU A 115 25.30 -9.14 -3.95
C LEU A 115 26.03 -10.27 -3.20
N LYS A 116 25.29 -11.20 -2.60
CA LYS A 116 25.86 -12.38 -1.95
C LYS A 116 26.61 -13.25 -2.97
N CYS A 117 25.99 -13.52 -4.12
CA CYS A 117 26.61 -14.29 -5.20
C CYS A 117 27.90 -13.61 -5.68
N VAL A 118 27.87 -12.30 -5.92
CA VAL A 118 29.08 -11.53 -6.32
C VAL A 118 30.20 -11.70 -5.30
N ARG A 119 29.91 -11.50 -4.00
CA ARG A 119 30.91 -11.67 -2.93
C ARG A 119 31.50 -13.08 -2.89
N GLU A 120 30.67 -14.12 -3.02
CA GLU A 120 31.13 -15.50 -3.06
C GLU A 120 32.07 -15.76 -4.24
N LYS A 121 31.83 -15.13 -5.40
CA LYS A 121 32.73 -15.22 -6.56
C LYS A 121 34.02 -14.43 -6.37
N GLU A 122 33.95 -13.23 -5.79
CA GLU A 122 35.13 -12.45 -5.42
C GLU A 122 36.03 -13.25 -4.46
N ASP A 123 35.45 -13.85 -3.42
CA ASP A 123 36.16 -14.69 -2.45
C ASP A 123 36.75 -15.95 -3.08
N PHE A 124 36.02 -16.59 -4.01
CA PHE A 124 36.52 -17.76 -4.74
C PHE A 124 37.73 -17.41 -5.62
N LEU A 125 37.65 -16.31 -6.37
CA LEU A 125 38.70 -15.86 -7.28
C LEU A 125 39.93 -15.31 -6.54
N ALA A 126 39.77 -14.82 -5.31
CA ALA A 126 40.87 -14.35 -4.48
C ALA A 126 41.77 -15.47 -3.95
N LYS A 127 41.35 -16.74 -4.01
CA LYS A 127 42.13 -17.88 -3.48
C LYS A 127 43.37 -18.12 -4.35
N PRO A 128 44.58 -18.17 -3.76
CA PRO A 128 45.80 -18.39 -4.52
C PRO A 128 45.85 -19.80 -5.13
N LEU A 129 46.24 -19.88 -6.40
CA LEU A 129 46.36 -21.14 -7.14
C LEU A 129 47.75 -21.76 -6.92
N ASN A 130 47.82 -22.77 -6.05
CA ASN A 130 49.04 -23.56 -5.84
C ASN A 130 48.93 -24.91 -6.56
N LEU A 131 49.31 -24.93 -7.84
CA LEU A 131 49.19 -26.10 -8.70
C LEU A 131 50.57 -26.66 -9.02
N SER A 132 50.84 -27.89 -8.59
CA SER A 132 52.14 -28.59 -8.73
C SER A 132 52.04 -29.91 -9.49
N THR A 133 50.83 -30.43 -9.70
CA THR A 133 50.57 -31.69 -10.41
C THR A 133 49.46 -31.54 -11.44
N LEU A 134 49.47 -32.38 -12.48
CA LEU A 134 48.41 -32.39 -13.49
C LEU A 134 47.02 -32.72 -12.89
N GLN A 135 46.98 -33.55 -11.84
CA GLN A 135 45.73 -33.87 -11.15
C GLN A 135 45.13 -32.63 -10.46
N GLN A 136 45.97 -31.85 -9.75
CA GLN A 136 45.54 -30.58 -9.13
C GLN A 136 45.00 -29.59 -10.17
N VAL A 137 45.60 -29.53 -11.36
CA VAL A 137 45.10 -28.68 -12.46
C VAL A 137 43.71 -29.14 -12.92
N LYS A 138 43.51 -30.44 -13.14
CA LYS A 138 42.19 -31.00 -13.53
C LYS A 138 41.12 -30.72 -12.48
N ASP A 139 41.45 -30.93 -11.21
CA ASP A 139 40.52 -30.70 -10.10
C ASP A 139 40.16 -29.21 -10.01
N CYS A 140 41.14 -28.31 -10.17
CA CYS A 140 40.90 -26.87 -10.20
C CYS A 140 39.99 -26.47 -11.37
N CYS A 141 40.23 -26.94 -12.60
CA CYS A 141 39.35 -26.68 -13.73
C CYS A 141 37.93 -27.18 -13.49
N TYR A 142 37.78 -28.35 -12.88
CA TYR A 142 36.48 -28.89 -12.50
C TYR A 142 35.75 -27.99 -11.49
N GLN A 143 36.44 -27.54 -10.44
CA GLN A 143 35.88 -26.62 -9.45
C GLN A 143 35.43 -25.28 -10.08
N TYR A 144 36.25 -24.67 -10.94
CA TYR A 144 35.85 -23.47 -11.69
C TYR A 144 34.61 -23.72 -12.56
N SER A 145 34.49 -24.89 -13.18
CA SER A 145 33.31 -25.24 -13.98
C SER A 145 32.03 -25.39 -13.14
N LEU A 146 32.15 -25.90 -11.90
CA LEU A 146 31.04 -25.99 -10.97
C LEU A 146 30.62 -24.59 -10.49
N GLU A 147 31.58 -23.73 -10.16
CA GLU A 147 31.31 -22.36 -9.74
C GLU A 147 30.66 -21.51 -10.85
N MET A 148 31.01 -21.73 -12.11
CA MET A 148 30.34 -21.06 -13.24
C MET A 148 28.88 -21.50 -13.39
N LYS A 149 28.58 -22.79 -13.13
CA LYS A 149 27.21 -23.31 -13.18
C LYS A 149 26.36 -22.82 -12.02
N SER A 150 26.93 -22.69 -10.81
CA SER A 150 26.19 -22.18 -9.66
C SER A 150 25.78 -20.71 -9.85
N PHE A 151 26.59 -19.91 -10.55
CA PHE A 151 26.25 -18.52 -10.91
C PHE A 151 25.01 -18.43 -11.80
N GLN A 152 24.94 -19.23 -12.87
CA GLN A 152 23.80 -19.24 -13.79
C GLN A 152 22.49 -19.58 -13.09
N ASN A 153 22.53 -20.43 -12.07
CA ASN A 153 21.36 -20.82 -11.29
C ASN A 153 20.95 -19.78 -10.24
N ALA A 154 21.87 -18.89 -9.82
CA ALA A 154 21.59 -17.84 -8.84
C ALA A 154 21.07 -16.53 -9.47
N THR A 155 21.25 -16.36 -10.78
CA THR A 155 20.77 -15.20 -11.55
C THR A 155 19.44 -15.41 -12.27
N ASN A 156 18.90 -16.64 -12.27
CA ASN A 156 17.58 -16.99 -12.79
C ASN A 156 16.54 -17.01 -11.66
#